data_AF-A0A3B9FRR0-F1
#
_entry.id   AF-A0A3B9FRR0-F1
#
_cell.length_a   1.000
_cell.length_b   1.000
_cell.length_c   1.000
_cell.angle_alpha   90.00
_cell.angle_beta   90.00
_cell.angle_gamma   90.00
#
_symmetry.space_group_name_H-M   'P 1'
#
loop_
_entity.id
_entity.type
_entity.pdbx_description
1 polymer ?
#
loop_
_entity_poly.entity_id
_entity_poly.type
_entity_poly.pdbx_seq_one_letter_code
_entity_poly.pdbx_strand_id
1 'polypeptide(L)' 'MKIEFTEKAWADFEYWMIHEPDMAMKIKELLRAISENPFQGIGKPEPLKYSL' A
#
# COMPACT_ATOMS: atom_id res chain seq x y z
N MET A 1 -1.60 13.03 -5.50
CA MET A 1 -1.88 12.60 -4.10
C MET A 1 -0.55 12.51 -3.36
N LYS A 2 -0.45 13.00 -2.13
CA LYS A 2 0.75 12.78 -1.29
C LYS A 2 0.59 11.43 -0.59
N ILE A 3 1.61 10.57 -0.65
CA ILE A 3 1.62 9.30 0.08
C ILE A 3 2.32 9.57 1.42
N GLU A 4 1.64 9.24 2.51
CA GLU A 4 2.17 9.39 3.86
C GLU A 4 2.17 8.02 4.54
N PHE A 5 3.31 7.66 5.12
CA PHE A 5 3.46 6.43 5.90
C PHE A 5 3.47 6.78 7.38
N THR A 6 2.84 5.93 8.19
CA THR A 6 3.16 5.87 9.62
C THR A 6 4.53 5.22 9.80
N GLU A 7 5.18 5.44 10.94
CA GLU A 7 6.48 4.82 11.24
C GLU A 7 6.44 3.29 11.10
N LYS A 8 5.35 2.67 11.60
CA LYS A 8 5.13 1.23 11.47
C LYS A 8 5.02 0.79 10.01
N ALA A 9 4.21 1.49 9.21
CA ALA A 9 4.03 1.15 7.80
C ALA A 9 5.33 1.32 7.00
N TRP A 10 6.16 2.30 7.34
CA TRP A 10 7.48 2.47 6.73
C TRP A 10 8.43 1.32 7.09
N ALA A 11 8.51 0.94 8.37
CA ALA A 11 9.33 -0.18 8.81
C ALA A 11 8.90 -1.52 8.16
N ASP A 12 7.59 -1.76 8.04
CA ASP A 12 7.06 -2.93 7.34
C ASP A 12 7.47 -2.90 5.85
N PHE A 13 7.40 -1.74 5.20
CA PHE A 13 7.82 -1.59 3.81
C PHE A 13 9.33 -1.82 3.62
N GLU A 14 10.17 -1.30 4.51
CA GLU A 14 11.63 -1.55 4.51
C GLU A 14 11.94 -3.04 4.69
N TYR A 15 11.23 -3.72 5.61
CA TYR A 15 11.35 -5.17 5.79
C TYR A 15 11.06 -5.90 4.48
N TRP A 16 9.95 -5.59 3.80
CA TRP A 16 9.61 -6.22 2.52
C TRP A 16 10.66 -5.93 1.44
N MET A 17 11.23 -4.73 1.40
CA MET A 17 12.27 -4.40 0.43
C MET A 17 13.54 -5.28 0.58
N ILE A 18 13.87 -5.69 1.80
CA ILE A 18 15.07 -6.50 2.09
C ILE A 18 14.77 -8.00 1.95
N HIS A 19 13.62 -8.44 2.48
CA HIS A 19 13.34 -9.86 2.64
C HIS A 19 12.50 -10.45 1.50
N GLU A 20 11.56 -9.70 0.92
CA GLU A 20 10.68 -10.17 -0.15
C GLU A 20 10.40 -9.03 -1.17
N PRO A 21 11.32 -8.75 -2.10
CA PRO A 21 11.22 -7.59 -2.99
C PRO A 21 9.97 -7.61 -3.88
N ASP A 22 9.44 -8.79 -4.22
CA ASP A 22 8.20 -8.94 -4.96
C ASP A 22 6.99 -8.37 -4.20
N MET A 23 6.97 -8.50 -2.87
CA MET A 23 5.94 -7.87 -2.03
C MET A 23 6.08 -6.35 -2.05
N ALA A 24 7.31 -5.83 -1.94
CA ALA A 24 7.54 -4.40 -2.05
C ALA A 24 7.15 -3.83 -3.43
N MET A 25 7.36 -4.58 -4.52
CA MET A 25 6.88 -4.20 -5.86
C MET A 25 5.36 -4.15 -5.92
N LYS A 26 4.65 -5.17 -5.41
CA LYS A 26 3.18 -5.17 -5.35
C LYS A 26 2.64 -3.99 -4.56
N ILE A 27 3.26 -3.63 -3.42
CA ILE A 27 2.88 -2.46 -2.64
C ILE A 27 3.04 -1.17 -3.46
N LYS A 28 4.16 -1.01 -4.19
CA LYS A 28 4.36 0.16 -5.08
C LYS A 28 3.31 0.24 -6.19
N GLU A 29 2.94 -0.89 -6.79
CA GLU A 29 1.89 -0.94 -7.80
C GLU A 29 0.52 -0.54 -7.24
N LEU A 30 0.16 -1.05 -6.06
CA LEU A 30 -1.08 -0.66 -5.38
C LEU A 30 -1.09 0.83 -5.06
N LEU A 31 0.01 1.40 -4.53
CA LEU A 31 0.11 2.83 -4.23
C LEU A 31 -0.05 3.72 -5.46
N ARG A 32 0.51 3.28 -6.61
CA ARG A 32 0.31 3.96 -7.89
C ARG A 32 -1.14 3.89 -8.33
N ALA A 33 -1.75 2.72 -8.29
CA ALA A 33 -3.15 2.54 -8.67
C ALA A 33 -4.09 3.39 -7.81
N ILE A 34 -3.88 3.44 -6.49
CA ILE A 34 -4.66 4.27 -5.56
C ILE A 34 -4.48 5.76 -5.88
N SER A 35 -3.28 6.19 -6.30
CA SER A 35 -3.03 7.59 -6.65
C SER A 35 -3.77 8.03 -7.92
N GLU A 36 -4.08 7.09 -8.82
CA GLU A 36 -4.85 7.33 -10.05
C GLU A 36 -6.36 7.13 -9.82
N ASN A 37 -6.76 6.04 -9.15
CA ASN A 37 -8.15 5.66 -8.87
C ASN A 37 -8.30 5.10 -7.43
N PRO A 38 -8.56 5.95 -6.41
CA PRO A 38 -8.43 5.57 -5.00
C PRO A 38 -9.31 4.40 -4.52
N PHE A 39 -10.50 4.22 -5.12
CA PHE A 39 -11.50 3.25 -4.67
C PHE A 39 -11.83 2.20 -5.73
N GLN A 40 -11.02 2.09 -6.78
CA GLN A 40 -11.24 1.16 -7.89
C GLN A 40 -9.90 0.59 -8.39
N GLY A 41 -9.95 -0.57 -9.07
CA GLY A 41 -8.77 -1.15 -9.71
C GLY A 41 -8.22 -2.39 -8.99
N ILE A 42 -6.90 -2.55 -9.05
CA ILE A 42 -6.20 -3.74 -8.56
C ILE A 42 -6.26 -3.87 -7.03
N GLY A 43 -6.11 -5.10 -6.53
CA GLY A 43 -6.16 -5.37 -5.10
C GLY A 43 -7.56 -5.44 -4.49
N LYS A 44 -8.61 -5.30 -5.31
CA LYS A 44 -10.03 -5.33 -4.89
C LYS A 44 -10.30 -4.37 -3.71
N PRO A 45 -10.27 -3.04 -3.96
CA PRO A 45 -10.49 -2.06 -2.90
C PRO A 45 -11.86 -2.26 -2.24
N GLU A 46 -11.87 -2.38 -0.91
CA GLU A 46 -13.09 -2.57 -0.12
C GLU A 46 -13.11 -1.58 1.06
N PRO A 47 -14.26 -0.94 1.35
CA PRO A 47 -14.37 -0.04 2.48
C PRO A 47 -14.30 -0.81 3.80
N LEU A 48 -13.47 -0.32 4.73
CA LEU A 48 -13.43 -0.85 6.09
C LEU A 48 -14.72 -0.53 6.84
N LYS A 49 -15.20 -1.48 7.66
CA LYS A 49 -16.52 -1.39 8.33
C LYS A 49 -16.46 -0.88 9.78
N TYR A 50 -15.27 -0.77 10.37
CA TYR A 50 -15.07 -0.40 11.77
C TYR A 50 -14.05 0.73 11.90
N SER A 51 -14.15 1.51 12.97
CA SER A 51 -13.15 2.51 13.35
C SER A 51 -11.99 1.81 14.06
N LEU A 52 -10.98 1.42 13.29
CA LEU A 52 -9.71 0.85 13.77
C LEU A 52 -8.60 1.90 13.68
#